data_AF-A0A0N7MAU5-F1
#
_entry.id   AF-A0A0N7MAU5-F1
#
_cell.length_a   1.000
_cell.length_b   1.000
_cell.length_c   1.000
_cell.angle_alpha   90.00
_cell.angle_beta   90.00
_cell.angle_gamma   90.00
#
_symmetry.space_group_name_H-M   'P 1'
#
loop_
_entity.id
_entity.type
_entity.pdbx_description
1 polymer ?
#
loop_
_entity_poly.entity_id
_entity_poly.type
_entity_poly.pdbx_seq_one_letter_code
_entity_poly.pdbx_strand_id
1 'polypeptide(L)'
;MFDALWKAQKRRRLWPKPKASFERELSQAALYPGNLVKTHDFPSGLRGRDDVKVLFCYGPTKASAFSVFSVLDRFGRDWINQHFANLHAEGTFEDLFKYDVLNQADQMRRWATFDDVPVLCLSYDAIWRRQSEVADFLDLNFTLPERTERAKKSIPEEILEQASAAYDPIDAVLSDLPELFVASPKYADILKRLPEHRPAAA
;
A
#
# COMPACT_ATOMS: atom_id res chain seq x y z
N MET A 1 36.34 -14.56 -5.25
CA MET A 1 34.97 -14.23 -4.79
C MET A 1 34.53 -12.84 -5.25
N PHE A 2 35.38 -11.80 -5.17
CA PHE A 2 35.09 -10.45 -5.70
C PHE A 2 34.85 -10.38 -7.22
N ASP A 3 35.54 -11.20 -8.02
CA ASP A 3 35.33 -11.26 -9.48
C ASP A 3 33.96 -11.84 -9.89
N ALA A 4 33.35 -12.66 -9.05
CA ALA A 4 32.01 -13.21 -9.30
C ALA A 4 30.93 -12.15 -9.06
N LEU A 5 31.11 -11.31 -8.04
CA LEU A 5 30.23 -10.16 -7.74
C LEU A 5 30.35 -9.07 -8.82
N TRP A 6 31.57 -8.78 -9.30
CA TRP A 6 31.78 -7.80 -10.37
C TRP A 6 31.22 -8.28 -11.73
N LYS A 7 31.29 -9.59 -12.02
CA LYS A 7 30.66 -10.18 -13.22
C LYS A 7 29.13 -10.22 -13.10
N ALA A 8 28.56 -10.43 -11.91
CA ALA A 8 27.11 -10.35 -11.69
C ALA A 8 26.57 -8.92 -11.90
N GLN A 9 27.32 -7.90 -11.48
CA GLN A 9 26.96 -6.50 -11.70
C GLN A 9 26.96 -6.10 -13.20
N LYS A 10 27.90 -6.64 -14.01
CA LYS A 10 27.93 -6.40 -15.46
C LYS A 10 26.81 -7.11 -16.23
N ARG A 11 26.18 -8.15 -15.68
CA ARG A 11 25.02 -8.83 -16.29
C ARG A 11 23.72 -8.05 -16.17
N ARG A 12 23.61 -7.08 -15.25
CA ARG A 12 22.43 -6.20 -15.11
C ARG A 12 22.24 -5.22 -16.28
N ARG A 13 23.24 -5.03 -17.15
CA ARG A 13 23.16 -4.10 -18.30
C ARG A 13 22.35 -4.60 -19.51
N LEU A 14 21.97 -5.88 -19.55
CA LEU A 14 21.20 -6.49 -20.64
C LEU A 14 19.73 -6.73 -20.29
N TRP A 15 19.28 -6.32 -19.10
CA TRP A 15 17.88 -6.49 -18.73
C TRP A 15 17.04 -5.44 -19.47
N PRO A 16 15.95 -5.85 -20.14
CA PRO A 16 15.02 -4.90 -20.74
C PRO A 16 14.52 -3.92 -19.66
N LYS A 17 14.18 -2.70 -20.07
CA LYS A 17 13.60 -1.71 -19.13
C LYS A 17 12.45 -2.36 -18.36
N PRO A 18 12.37 -2.18 -17.03
CA PRO A 18 11.27 -2.71 -16.24
C PRO A 18 9.95 -2.31 -16.88
N LYS A 19 9.10 -3.30 -17.19
CA LYS A 19 7.72 -3.01 -17.59
C LYS A 19 6.92 -2.77 -16.31
N ALA A 20 6.25 -1.62 -16.26
CA ALA A 20 5.30 -1.31 -15.21
C ALA A 20 3.90 -1.76 -15.66
N SER A 21 3.21 -2.58 -14.86
CA SER A 21 1.81 -2.94 -15.09
C SER A 21 0.97 -2.75 -13.83
N PHE A 22 -0.36 -2.76 -14.01
CA PHE A 22 -1.32 -2.86 -12.92
C PHE A 22 -2.01 -4.22 -13.01
N GLU A 23 -1.99 -4.99 -11.93
CA GLU A 23 -2.65 -6.29 -11.84
C GLU A 23 -3.73 -6.21 -10.76
N ARG A 24 -4.98 -6.49 -11.14
CA ARG A 24 -6.10 -6.51 -10.20
C ARG A 24 -6.10 -7.75 -9.32
N GLU A 25 -5.66 -8.90 -9.86
CA GLU A 25 -5.69 -10.20 -9.19
C GLU A 25 -4.31 -10.87 -9.28
N LEU A 26 -3.60 -10.95 -8.16
CA LEU A 26 -2.25 -11.52 -8.07
C LEU A 26 -2.22 -13.02 -8.35
N SER A 27 -3.29 -13.75 -8.04
CA SER A 27 -3.39 -15.18 -8.35
C SER A 27 -3.36 -15.47 -9.85
N GLN A 28 -3.78 -14.51 -10.68
CA GLN A 28 -3.80 -14.64 -12.15
C GLN A 28 -2.63 -13.87 -12.81
N ALA A 29 -1.90 -13.07 -12.05
CA ALA A 29 -0.84 -12.22 -12.57
C ALA A 29 0.38 -13.05 -13.05
N ALA A 30 0.81 -12.78 -14.28
CA ALA A 30 2.05 -13.28 -14.83
C ALA A 30 3.22 -12.37 -14.36
N LEU A 31 3.81 -12.73 -13.21
CA LEU A 31 4.92 -12.00 -12.62
C LEU A 31 6.24 -12.54 -13.18
N TYR A 32 7.14 -11.62 -13.56
CA TYR A 32 8.44 -11.97 -14.10
C TYR A 32 9.52 -11.12 -13.43
N PRO A 33 10.71 -11.69 -13.15
CA PRO A 33 11.83 -10.93 -12.63
C PRO A 33 12.14 -9.69 -13.48
N GLY A 34 12.29 -8.54 -12.81
CA GLY A 34 12.59 -7.27 -13.47
C GLY A 34 11.38 -6.45 -13.91
N ASN A 35 10.16 -6.95 -13.76
CA ASN A 35 8.95 -6.16 -13.94
C ASN A 35 8.50 -5.51 -12.62
N LEU A 36 7.86 -4.34 -12.73
CA LEU A 36 7.25 -3.65 -11.61
C LEU A 36 5.73 -3.80 -11.72
N VAL A 37 5.12 -4.45 -10.75
CA VAL A 37 3.67 -4.64 -10.73
C VAL A 37 3.09 -3.84 -9.58
N LYS A 38 2.13 -2.97 -9.91
CA LYS A 38 1.26 -2.33 -8.92
C LYS A 38 0.00 -3.16 -8.79
N THR A 39 -0.49 -3.34 -7.57
CA THR A 39 -1.75 -4.02 -7.29
C THR A 39 -2.45 -3.38 -6.09
N HIS A 40 -3.73 -3.68 -5.97
CA HIS A 40 -4.53 -3.44 -4.77
C HIS A 40 -5.09 -4.74 -4.18
N ASP A 41 -4.70 -5.90 -4.72
CA ASP A 41 -5.09 -7.22 -4.23
C ASP A 41 -4.44 -7.54 -2.89
N PHE A 42 -4.90 -8.62 -2.27
CA PHE A 42 -4.34 -9.19 -1.06
C PHE A 42 -3.15 -10.12 -1.32
N PRO A 43 -2.25 -10.28 -0.33
CA PRO A 43 -1.03 -11.06 -0.50
C PRO A 43 -1.26 -12.55 -0.78
N SER A 44 -2.45 -13.09 -0.49
CA SER A 44 -2.76 -14.50 -0.71
C SER A 44 -2.59 -14.97 -2.16
N GLY A 45 -2.67 -14.07 -3.15
CA GLY A 45 -2.37 -14.40 -4.55
C GLY A 45 -0.88 -14.68 -4.84
N LEU A 46 0.01 -14.43 -3.87
CA LEU A 46 1.46 -14.66 -3.97
C LEU A 46 1.93 -15.94 -3.27
N ARG A 47 1.05 -16.70 -2.61
CA ARG A 47 1.45 -17.93 -1.91
C ARG A 47 2.15 -18.91 -2.86
N GLY A 48 3.28 -19.46 -2.41
CA GLY A 48 4.08 -20.41 -3.19
C GLY A 48 4.88 -19.77 -4.34
N ARG A 49 5.03 -18.44 -4.33
CA ARG A 49 5.95 -17.73 -5.24
C ARG A 49 7.25 -17.40 -4.51
N ASP A 50 8.37 -17.77 -5.11
CA ASP A 50 9.69 -17.67 -4.44
C ASP A 50 10.55 -16.52 -5.00
N ASP A 51 10.15 -15.92 -6.12
CA ASP A 51 10.91 -14.94 -6.90
C ASP A 51 10.27 -13.54 -6.91
N VAL A 52 9.51 -13.22 -5.85
CA VAL A 52 8.80 -11.94 -5.70
C VAL A 52 9.25 -11.23 -4.43
N LYS A 53 9.48 -9.91 -4.53
CA LYS A 53 9.61 -9.01 -3.40
C LYS A 53 8.55 -7.93 -3.47
N VAL A 54 7.97 -7.58 -2.33
CA VAL A 54 6.88 -6.61 -2.27
C VAL A 54 7.31 -5.40 -1.47
N LEU A 55 7.02 -4.21 -2.01
CA LEU A 55 6.99 -2.98 -1.23
C LEU A 55 5.53 -2.62 -0.95
N PHE A 56 5.12 -2.71 0.31
CA PHE A 56 3.78 -2.31 0.75
C PHE A 56 3.85 -0.93 1.41
N CYS A 57 3.38 0.09 0.69
CA CYS A 57 3.35 1.46 1.18
C CYS A 57 2.02 1.77 1.86
N TYR A 58 2.07 2.24 3.10
CA TYR A 58 0.89 2.70 3.85
C TYR A 58 1.09 4.15 4.30
N GLY A 59 0.02 4.85 4.66
CA GLY A 59 0.09 6.24 5.11
C GLY A 59 -1.14 6.60 5.94
N PRO A 60 -1.28 7.87 6.34
CA PRO A 60 -2.44 8.33 7.10
C PRO A 60 -3.73 8.01 6.33
N THR A 61 -4.57 7.17 6.93
CA THR A 61 -5.76 6.60 6.28
C THR A 61 -6.80 7.67 5.98
N LYS A 62 -6.92 8.65 6.88
CA LYS A 62 -7.72 9.87 6.66
C LYS A 62 -7.28 10.63 5.41
N ALA A 63 -5.97 10.74 5.17
CA ALA A 63 -5.45 11.44 4.01
C ALA A 63 -5.74 10.70 2.68
N SER A 64 -5.76 9.36 2.72
CA SER A 64 -6.20 8.52 1.59
C SER A 64 -7.68 8.74 1.28
N ALA A 65 -8.55 8.75 2.31
CA ALA A 65 -9.99 9.03 2.14
C ALA A 65 -10.24 10.43 1.55
N PHE A 66 -9.56 11.46 2.05
CA PHE A 66 -9.62 12.79 1.44
C PHE A 66 -9.07 12.82 0.02
N SER A 67 -8.17 11.91 -0.36
CA SER A 67 -7.71 11.81 -1.74
C SER A 67 -8.82 11.36 -2.67
N VAL A 68 -9.56 10.32 -2.28
CA VAL A 68 -10.73 9.85 -3.03
C VAL A 68 -11.80 10.94 -3.11
N PHE A 69 -12.12 11.58 -1.98
CA PHE A 69 -13.10 12.66 -1.93
C PHE A 69 -12.74 13.82 -2.88
N SER A 70 -11.49 14.27 -2.84
CA SER A 70 -11.04 15.43 -3.64
C SER A 70 -11.02 15.21 -5.15
N VAL A 71 -11.13 13.96 -5.62
CA VAL A 71 -11.09 13.65 -7.05
C VAL A 71 -12.45 13.29 -7.63
N LEU A 72 -13.53 13.32 -6.83
CA LEU A 72 -14.90 13.10 -7.30
C LEU A 72 -15.26 14.06 -8.44
N ASP A 73 -15.05 15.35 -8.25
CA ASP A 73 -15.40 16.37 -9.25
C ASP A 73 -14.60 16.21 -10.54
N ARG A 74 -13.38 15.66 -10.45
CA ARG A 74 -12.47 15.51 -11.59
C ARG A 74 -12.70 14.24 -12.39
N PHE A 75 -12.94 13.11 -11.74
CA PHE A 75 -13.02 11.80 -12.40
C PHE A 75 -14.41 11.17 -12.36
N GLY A 76 -15.33 11.72 -11.58
CA GLY A 76 -16.70 11.24 -11.48
C GLY A 76 -16.86 9.93 -10.71
N ARG A 77 -18.11 9.49 -10.61
CA ARG A 77 -18.51 8.36 -9.76
C ARG A 77 -18.06 7.00 -10.31
N ASP A 78 -18.03 6.84 -11.62
CA ASP A 78 -17.61 5.58 -12.25
C ASP A 78 -16.15 5.25 -11.94
N TRP A 79 -15.28 6.27 -11.95
CA TRP A 79 -13.89 6.11 -11.55
C TRP A 79 -13.76 5.68 -10.10
N ILE A 80 -14.55 6.28 -9.19
CA ILE A 80 -14.56 5.92 -7.76
C ILE A 80 -15.03 4.49 -7.56
N ASN A 81 -16.11 4.09 -8.22
CA ASN A 81 -16.64 2.73 -8.12
C ASN A 81 -15.61 1.71 -8.62
N GLN A 82 -14.92 2.00 -9.73
CA GLN A 82 -13.82 1.16 -10.22
C GLN A 82 -12.63 1.13 -9.24
N HIS A 83 -12.30 2.27 -8.63
CA HIS A 83 -11.24 2.35 -7.64
C HIS A 83 -11.57 1.51 -6.40
N PHE A 84 -12.81 1.57 -5.91
CA PHE A 84 -13.31 0.77 -4.81
C PHE A 84 -13.29 -0.73 -5.14
N ALA A 85 -13.72 -1.10 -6.34
CA ALA A 85 -13.66 -2.48 -6.81
C ALA A 85 -12.23 -3.04 -6.89
N ASN A 86 -11.23 -2.18 -7.14
CA ASN A 86 -9.83 -2.57 -7.11
C ASN A 86 -9.28 -2.72 -5.68
N LEU A 87 -9.80 -1.97 -4.72
CA LEU A 87 -9.40 -2.03 -3.30
C LEU A 87 -10.08 -3.15 -2.51
N HIS A 88 -10.95 -3.94 -3.14
CA HIS A 88 -11.85 -4.85 -2.45
C HIS A 88 -12.68 -4.11 -1.37
N ALA A 89 -13.08 -2.88 -1.68
CA ALA A 89 -13.91 -2.05 -0.82
C ALA A 89 -15.33 -2.60 -0.71
N GLU A 90 -15.96 -2.41 0.44
CA GLU A 90 -17.39 -2.68 0.63
C GLU A 90 -18.08 -1.38 1.04
N GLY A 91 -19.09 -0.97 0.26
CA GLY A 91 -19.82 0.27 0.51
C GLY A 91 -19.82 1.21 -0.68
N THR A 92 -20.43 2.38 -0.47
CA THR A 92 -20.50 3.44 -1.48
C THR A 92 -19.63 4.63 -1.10
N PHE A 93 -19.50 5.60 -1.99
CA PHE A 93 -18.79 6.84 -1.67
C PHE A 93 -19.45 7.61 -0.51
N GLU A 94 -20.78 7.52 -0.37
CA GLU A 94 -21.52 8.13 0.73
C GLU A 94 -21.14 7.51 2.08
N ASP A 95 -20.60 6.30 2.07
CA ASP A 95 -20.13 5.60 3.26
C ASP A 95 -18.65 5.90 3.58
N LEU A 96 -17.93 6.60 2.70
CA LEU A 96 -16.48 6.83 2.77
C LEU A 96 -16.02 7.39 4.12
N PHE A 97 -16.85 8.17 4.81
CA PHE A 97 -16.50 8.76 6.12
C PHE A 97 -17.32 8.18 7.28
N LYS A 98 -18.09 7.11 7.05
CA LYS A 98 -18.84 6.41 8.09
C LYS A 98 -18.05 5.26 8.70
N TYR A 99 -17.24 4.59 7.88
CA TYR A 99 -16.37 3.48 8.26
C TYR A 99 -15.25 3.31 7.23
N ASP A 100 -14.39 2.30 7.40
CA ASP A 100 -13.24 2.05 6.50
C ASP A 100 -13.63 1.46 5.14
N VAL A 101 -14.38 2.20 4.32
CA VAL A 101 -14.79 1.73 2.97
C VAL A 101 -13.59 1.31 2.12
N LEU A 102 -12.45 1.99 2.27
CA LEU A 102 -11.23 1.72 1.51
C LEU A 102 -10.49 0.45 1.93
N ASN A 103 -11.01 -0.26 2.94
CA ASN A 103 -10.48 -1.53 3.44
C ASN A 103 -9.02 -1.46 3.90
N GLN A 104 -8.60 -0.28 4.39
CA GLN A 104 -7.21 0.00 4.76
C GLN A 104 -6.76 -0.84 5.97
N ALA A 105 -7.65 -1.07 6.92
CA ALA A 105 -7.38 -1.90 8.09
C ALA A 105 -7.09 -3.36 7.67
N ASP A 106 -7.89 -3.96 6.80
CA ASP A 106 -7.67 -5.33 6.35
C ASP A 106 -6.43 -5.45 5.44
N GLN A 107 -6.19 -4.46 4.58
CA GLN A 107 -4.95 -4.37 3.80
C GLN A 107 -3.73 -4.35 4.72
N MET A 108 -3.74 -3.52 5.78
CA MET A 108 -2.68 -3.50 6.78
C MET A 108 -2.51 -4.83 7.49
N ARG A 109 -3.61 -5.44 7.98
CA ARG A 109 -3.55 -6.76 8.64
C ARG A 109 -2.88 -7.78 7.74
N ARG A 110 -3.38 -7.93 6.51
CA ARG A 110 -2.94 -8.99 5.61
C ARG A 110 -1.53 -8.77 5.13
N TRP A 111 -1.18 -7.57 4.64
CA TRP A 111 0.17 -7.32 4.12
C TRP A 111 1.24 -7.29 5.19
N ALA A 112 0.97 -6.72 6.38
CA ALA A 112 1.98 -6.58 7.42
C ALA A 112 2.26 -7.87 8.21
N THR A 113 1.38 -8.87 8.14
CA THR A 113 1.61 -10.19 8.76
C THR A 113 1.89 -11.30 7.76
N PHE A 114 1.92 -11.00 6.46
CA PHE A 114 2.21 -12.01 5.42
C PHE A 114 3.70 -12.33 5.35
N ASP A 115 4.04 -13.60 5.43
CA ASP A 115 5.42 -14.10 5.48
C ASP A 115 5.73 -15.19 4.44
N ASP A 116 4.80 -15.55 3.55
CA ASP A 116 5.06 -16.50 2.46
C ASP A 116 6.03 -15.91 1.41
N VAL A 117 6.07 -14.58 1.27
CA VAL A 117 7.07 -13.87 0.43
C VAL A 117 7.66 -12.68 1.19
N PRO A 118 8.87 -12.20 0.84
CA PRO A 118 9.41 -10.98 1.44
C PRO A 118 8.54 -9.75 1.12
N VAL A 119 7.95 -9.17 2.16
CA VAL A 119 7.21 -7.90 2.10
C VAL A 119 7.90 -6.86 2.98
N LEU A 120 8.30 -5.74 2.39
CA LEU A 120 8.76 -4.55 3.12
C LEU A 120 7.58 -3.59 3.27
N CYS A 121 7.11 -3.41 4.49
CA CYS A 121 6.12 -2.41 4.84
C CYS A 121 6.81 -1.07 5.12
N LEU A 122 6.31 0.00 4.49
CA LEU A 122 6.91 1.32 4.54
C LEU A 122 5.84 2.39 4.73
N SER A 123 6.00 3.22 5.74
CA SER A 123 5.24 4.47 5.85
C SER A 123 5.59 5.38 4.68
N TYR A 124 4.59 5.90 3.98
CA TYR A 124 4.74 6.73 2.79
C TYR A 124 5.64 7.92 3.04
N ASP A 125 5.52 8.56 4.21
CA ASP A 125 6.35 9.71 4.55
C ASP A 125 7.83 9.35 4.76
N ALA A 126 8.13 8.05 4.94
CA ALA A 126 9.48 7.54 5.13
C ALA A 126 10.22 7.24 3.82
N ILE A 127 9.53 7.11 2.68
CA ILE A 127 10.15 6.64 1.43
C ILE A 127 11.36 7.49 0.98
N TRP A 128 11.30 8.82 1.16
CA TRP A 128 12.41 9.71 0.81
C TRP A 128 13.61 9.58 1.73
N ARG A 129 13.40 9.42 3.05
CA ARG A 129 14.50 9.28 4.03
C ARG A 129 15.05 7.86 4.09
N ARG A 130 14.26 6.87 3.67
CA ARG A 130 14.59 5.43 3.69
C ARG A 130 14.91 4.85 2.31
N GLN A 131 15.18 5.70 1.31
CA GLN A 131 15.34 5.27 -0.08
C GLN A 131 16.42 4.20 -0.26
N SER A 132 17.53 4.30 0.48
CA SER A 132 18.61 3.31 0.44
C SER A 132 18.17 1.94 0.95
N GLU A 133 17.45 1.88 2.09
CA GLU A 133 17.00 0.58 2.62
C GLU A 133 15.94 -0.06 1.71
N VAL A 134 15.09 0.75 1.06
CA VAL A 134 14.13 0.26 0.06
C VAL A 134 14.85 -0.27 -1.19
N ALA A 135 15.86 0.45 -1.69
CA ALA A 135 16.66 0.02 -2.83
C ALA A 135 17.41 -1.29 -2.57
N ASP A 136 18.01 -1.41 -1.38
CA ASP A 136 18.70 -2.61 -0.93
C ASP A 136 17.73 -3.80 -0.81
N PHE A 137 16.56 -3.59 -0.19
CA PHE A 137 15.54 -4.63 -0.09
C PHE A 137 15.07 -5.11 -1.46
N LEU A 138 14.76 -4.19 -2.39
CA LEU A 138 14.23 -4.52 -3.71
C LEU A 138 15.28 -4.98 -4.72
N ASP A 139 16.56 -4.97 -4.36
CA ASP A 139 17.69 -5.16 -5.28
C ASP A 139 17.66 -4.20 -6.48
N LEU A 140 16.99 -3.05 -6.33
CA LEU A 140 16.66 -2.10 -7.39
C LEU A 140 17.20 -0.71 -7.06
N ASN A 141 18.00 -0.16 -7.97
CA ASN A 141 18.39 1.24 -7.89
C ASN A 141 17.31 2.11 -8.53
N PHE A 142 16.81 3.09 -7.79
CA PHE A 142 15.87 4.09 -8.29
C PHE A 142 16.16 5.45 -7.65
N THR A 143 15.70 6.51 -8.30
CA THR A 143 15.74 7.88 -7.78
C THR A 143 14.31 8.36 -7.63
N LEU A 144 13.93 8.76 -6.42
CA LEU A 144 12.62 9.36 -6.20
C LEU A 144 12.59 10.79 -6.76
N PRO A 145 11.43 11.26 -7.24
CA PRO A 145 11.26 12.68 -7.51
C PRO A 145 11.40 13.48 -6.20
N GLU A 146 11.67 14.78 -6.35
CA GLU A 146 11.68 15.71 -5.22
C GLU A 146 10.35 15.60 -4.44
N ARG A 147 10.44 15.61 -3.11
CA ARG A 147 9.27 15.56 -2.26
C ARG A 147 8.50 16.87 -2.39
N THR A 148 7.28 16.78 -2.91
CA THR A 148 6.37 17.92 -2.96
C THR A 148 5.45 17.90 -1.74
N GLU A 149 5.18 19.08 -1.17
CA GLU A 149 4.14 19.20 -0.16
C GLU A 149 2.78 18.89 -0.77
N ARG A 150 1.94 18.15 -0.03
CA ARG A 150 0.58 17.85 -0.46
C ARG A 150 -0.21 19.16 -0.51
N ALA A 151 -0.91 19.39 -1.62
CA ALA A 151 -1.84 20.51 -1.72
C ALA A 151 -2.88 20.43 -0.59
N LYS A 152 -3.10 21.55 0.08
CA LYS A 152 -4.17 21.66 1.09
C LYS A 152 -5.51 21.44 0.40
N LYS A 153 -6.29 20.50 0.92
CA LYS A 153 -7.65 20.21 0.44
C LYS A 153 -8.63 21.04 1.25
N SER A 154 -9.55 21.70 0.58
CA SER A 154 -10.70 22.34 1.24
C SER A 154 -11.74 21.26 1.53
N ILE A 155 -11.81 20.81 2.79
CA ILE A 155 -12.75 19.78 3.24
C ILE A 155 -13.74 20.44 4.21
N PRO A 156 -15.06 20.27 4.05
CA PRO A 156 -16.05 20.79 4.99
C PRO A 156 -15.83 20.25 6.41
N GLU A 157 -16.11 21.07 7.43
CA GLU A 157 -15.90 20.69 8.84
C GLU A 157 -16.63 19.41 9.23
N GLU A 158 -17.89 19.25 8.80
CA GLU A 158 -18.67 18.03 9.03
C GLU A 158 -17.97 16.78 8.48
N ILE A 159 -17.34 16.89 7.31
CA ILE A 159 -16.58 15.79 6.70
C ILE A 159 -15.27 15.54 7.47
N LEU A 160 -14.64 16.58 8.02
CA LEU A 160 -13.45 16.42 8.87
C LEU A 160 -13.78 15.65 10.16
N GLU A 161 -14.91 15.96 10.79
CA GLU A 161 -15.39 15.27 11.99
C GLU A 161 -15.72 13.80 11.70
N GLN A 162 -16.50 13.53 10.65
CA GLN A 162 -16.83 12.17 10.23
C GLN A 162 -15.58 11.36 9.87
N ALA A 163 -14.66 11.94 9.09
CA ALA A 163 -13.42 11.29 8.72
C ALA A 163 -12.55 10.97 9.94
N SER A 164 -12.52 11.85 10.93
CA SER A 164 -11.76 11.62 12.17
C SER A 164 -12.37 10.46 12.97
N ALA A 165 -13.70 10.37 13.06
CA ALA A 165 -14.36 9.23 13.70
C ALA A 165 -14.08 7.89 13.00
N ALA A 166 -14.05 7.87 11.67
CA ALA A 166 -13.83 6.65 10.88
C ALA A 166 -12.35 6.22 10.84
N TYR A 167 -11.41 7.16 10.71
CA TYR A 167 -10.03 6.85 10.33
C TYR A 167 -8.99 7.10 11.42
N ASP A 168 -9.22 8.01 12.38
CA ASP A 168 -8.24 8.25 13.45
C ASP A 168 -8.01 7.01 14.34
N PRO A 169 -9.01 6.15 14.62
CA PRO A 169 -8.77 4.88 15.32
C PRO A 169 -7.81 3.94 14.58
N ILE A 170 -7.84 3.95 13.23
CA ILE A 170 -6.91 3.18 12.41
C ILE A 170 -5.52 3.79 12.51
N ASP A 171 -5.40 5.10 12.27
CA ASP A 171 -4.12 5.81 12.31
C ASP A 171 -3.44 5.72 13.69
N ALA A 172 -4.21 5.69 14.78
CA ALA A 172 -3.71 5.49 16.13
C ALA A 172 -3.09 4.10 16.36
N VAL A 173 -3.57 3.06 15.66
CA VAL A 173 -2.93 1.73 15.73
C VAL A 173 -1.70 1.68 14.83
N LEU A 174 -1.75 2.33 13.66
CA LEU A 174 -0.63 2.34 12.72
C LEU A 174 0.57 3.14 13.22
N SER A 175 0.37 4.11 14.12
CA SER A 175 1.45 4.89 14.75
C SER A 175 2.32 4.05 15.70
N ASP A 176 1.82 2.90 16.17
CA ASP A 176 2.59 1.97 17.00
C ASP A 176 3.51 1.04 16.17
N LEU A 177 3.38 1.05 14.83
CA LEU A 177 4.25 0.29 13.94
C LEU A 177 5.54 1.07 13.64
N PRO A 178 6.68 0.38 13.44
CA PRO A 178 7.87 1.01 12.89
C PRO A 178 7.55 1.65 11.53
N GLU A 179 8.19 2.77 11.21
CA GLU A 179 8.01 3.42 9.90
C GLU A 179 8.48 2.58 8.70
N LEU A 180 9.34 1.58 8.97
CA LEU A 180 9.88 0.64 8.00
C LEU A 180 10.10 -0.70 8.69
N PHE A 181 9.54 -1.78 8.13
CA PHE A 181 9.73 -3.12 8.65
C PHE A 181 9.45 -4.21 7.61
N VAL A 182 10.05 -5.38 7.79
CA VAL A 182 9.65 -6.58 7.05
C VAL A 182 8.41 -7.18 7.71
N ALA A 183 7.39 -7.49 6.92
CA ALA A 183 6.16 -8.12 7.38
C ALA A 183 6.47 -9.41 8.16
N SER A 184 5.67 -9.67 9.20
CA SER A 184 5.87 -10.81 10.08
C SER A 184 4.66 -11.03 11.00
N PRO A 185 4.34 -12.28 11.37
CA PRO A 185 3.30 -12.58 12.35
C PRO A 185 3.44 -11.85 13.68
N LYS A 186 4.65 -11.38 14.05
CA LYS A 186 4.87 -10.62 15.29
C LYS A 186 4.07 -9.31 15.37
N TYR A 187 3.61 -8.75 14.25
CA TYR A 187 2.79 -7.54 14.24
C TYR A 187 1.29 -7.82 14.41
N ALA A 188 0.87 -9.09 14.41
CA ALA A 188 -0.54 -9.47 14.55
C ALA A 188 -1.16 -8.91 15.84
N ASP A 189 -0.41 -8.88 16.94
CA ASP A 189 -0.89 -8.34 18.22
C ASP A 189 -1.13 -6.83 18.21
N ILE A 190 -0.37 -6.08 17.41
CA ILE A 190 -0.61 -4.64 17.21
C ILE A 190 -1.86 -4.46 16.34
N LEU A 191 -1.92 -5.22 15.24
CA LEU A 191 -2.91 -5.08 14.17
C LEU A 191 -4.29 -5.65 14.52
N LYS A 192 -4.41 -6.54 15.52
CA LYS A 192 -5.70 -7.00 16.04
C LYS A 192 -6.54 -5.88 16.67
N ARG A 193 -5.91 -4.75 17.02
CA ARG A 193 -6.59 -3.55 17.56
C ARG A 193 -7.25 -2.70 16.48
N LEU A 194 -6.93 -2.94 15.20
CA LEU A 194 -7.60 -2.25 14.10
C LEU A 194 -9.11 -2.54 14.15
N PRO A 195 -9.97 -1.57 13.82
CA PRO A 195 -11.41 -1.78 13.74
C PRO A 195 -11.77 -2.78 12.64
N GLU A 196 -12.85 -3.53 12.83
CA GLU A 196 -13.40 -4.36 11.76
C GLU A 196 -13.96 -3.48 10.63
N HIS A 197 -13.92 -4.01 9.41
CA HIS A 197 -14.27 -3.29 8.17
C HIS A 197 -15.68 -2.72 8.20
N ARG A 198 -16.61 -3.36 8.91
CA ARG A 198 -17.99 -2.93 9.06
C ARG A 198 -18.43 -3.03 10.52
N PRO A 199 -19.05 -1.99 11.10
CA PRO A 199 -19.80 -2.19 12.33
C PRO A 199 -20.91 -3.22 12.07
N ALA A 200 -21.10 -4.18 12.98
CA ALA A 200 -22.21 -5.14 12.90
C ALA A 200 -23.51 -4.36 12.63
N ALA A 201 -24.31 -4.82 11.67
CA ALA A 201 -25.59 -4.18 11.37
C ALA A 201 -26.41 -4.12 12.66
N ALA A 202 -26.69 -2.91 13.12
CA ALA A 202 -27.52 -2.63 14.28
C ALA A 202 -28.99 -2.96 14.00
#